data_AF-A0A5J4TII6-F1
#
_entry.id   AF-A0A5J4TII6-F1
#
_cell.length_a   1.000
_cell.length_b   1.000
_cell.length_c   1.000
_cell.angle_alpha   90.00
_cell.angle_beta   90.00
_cell.angle_gamma   90.00
#
_symmetry.space_group_name_H-M   'P 1'
#
loop_
_entity.id
_entity.type
_entity.pdbx_description
1 polymer ?
#
loop_
_entity_poly.entity_id
_entity_poly.type
_entity_poly.pdbx_seq_one_letter_code
_entity_poly.pdbx_strand_id
1 'polypeptide(L)'
;SSVISRTYHICFDKENPEADKEQWNHNRIWRQLLTLRTNNAISKLYNYQKFNKGYVQEIETGKAIDISKCPYLAVVDIDIDKKLDEQQRKIIRDELLQQLNSNKSLKVGLVQTAHGGIHIYCSMSDYKLRQNSMTGIIKSLESNPLNKRYGVDVFACVTPYNEESKEKTLRWVVLPESTVKDKDSDVELQYINLNKIWNITKLSSIKKVFQTLKFDMNLILDIDKSKVTQLPALVMQESSQQITNDQEIIDEFEIKYVQREQIEKSYDISQTDSKIDMTQQTCVLLCNGLKGLEIHNDAQELKKEITFLVLFKSINSLIKIDGIDEEFINDVYQRIRTMNNLTESAKQHFDSQRERYKNEMTNPYILQGIIRDYNPTYYKDVVMKQLDKTKNDDNISDRTSSMNDPFTLVDIEMKIYNQEYE
;
A
#
# COMPACT_ATOMS: atom_id res chain seq x y z
N SER A 1 22.83 -67.38 -34.98
CA SER A 1 23.28 -66.07 -34.49
C SER A 1 22.52 -64.96 -35.21
N SER A 2 21.38 -64.54 -34.68
CA SER A 2 20.57 -63.43 -35.21
C SER A 2 20.84 -62.19 -34.38
N VAL A 3 21.61 -61.23 -34.93
CA VAL A 3 21.89 -59.96 -34.26
C VAL A 3 20.72 -59.02 -34.52
N ILE A 4 19.93 -58.76 -33.48
CA ILE A 4 18.87 -57.76 -33.46
C ILE A 4 19.55 -56.39 -33.36
N SER A 5 19.52 -55.60 -34.43
CA SER A 5 19.88 -54.19 -34.40
C SER A 5 18.74 -53.41 -33.73
N ARG A 6 18.94 -52.98 -32.48
CA ARG A 6 18.05 -52.03 -31.80
C ARG A 6 18.43 -50.62 -32.22
N THR A 7 17.66 -50.04 -33.13
CA THR A 7 17.67 -48.61 -33.40
C THR A 7 17.06 -47.89 -32.20
N TYR A 8 17.88 -47.21 -31.41
CA TYR A 8 17.41 -46.27 -30.39
C TYR A 8 16.83 -45.05 -31.10
N HIS A 9 15.51 -44.94 -31.15
CA HIS A 9 14.86 -43.66 -31.39
C HIS A 9 15.10 -42.78 -30.15
N ILE A 10 16.17 -42.00 -30.17
CA ILE A 10 16.33 -40.85 -29.29
C ILE A 10 15.26 -39.86 -29.75
N CYS A 11 14.17 -39.77 -28.99
CA CYS A 11 13.30 -38.60 -29.07
C CYS A 11 14.16 -37.41 -28.61
N PHE A 12 14.63 -36.61 -29.56
CA PHE A 12 14.98 -35.24 -29.24
C PHE A 12 13.67 -34.56 -28.87
N ASP A 13 13.46 -34.40 -27.56
CA ASP A 13 12.54 -33.39 -27.06
C ASP A 13 12.92 -32.10 -27.80
N LYS A 14 11.96 -31.50 -28.49
CA LYS A 14 12.17 -30.22 -29.18
C LYS A 14 12.50 -29.19 -28.11
N GLU A 15 13.79 -28.93 -27.90
CA GLU A 15 14.29 -27.84 -27.06
C GLU A 15 13.65 -26.54 -27.54
N ASN A 16 13.03 -25.80 -26.61
CA ASN A 16 12.31 -24.57 -26.90
C ASN A 16 13.34 -23.44 -27.14
N PRO A 17 13.54 -22.96 -28.39
CA PRO A 17 14.59 -21.99 -28.73
C PRO A 17 14.41 -20.63 -28.05
N GLU A 18 13.19 -20.30 -27.60
CA GLU A 18 12.90 -19.07 -26.87
C GLU A 18 13.39 -19.12 -25.42
N ALA A 19 13.20 -20.26 -24.75
CA ALA A 19 13.71 -20.47 -23.38
C ALA A 19 15.24 -20.38 -23.33
N ASP A 20 15.92 -20.90 -24.35
CA ASP A 20 17.39 -20.82 -24.47
C ASP A 20 17.88 -19.38 -24.72
N LYS A 21 17.12 -18.59 -25.49
CA LYS A 21 17.41 -17.16 -25.72
C LYS A 21 17.20 -16.32 -24.47
N GLU A 22 16.14 -16.53 -23.72
CA GLU A 22 15.89 -15.83 -22.45
C GLU A 22 16.96 -16.16 -21.42
N GLN A 23 17.29 -17.44 -21.27
CA GLN A 23 18.33 -17.89 -20.35
C GLN A 23 19.73 -17.36 -20.76
N TRP A 24 20.02 -17.28 -22.05
CA TRP A 24 21.25 -16.66 -22.54
C TRP A 24 21.30 -15.15 -22.26
N ASN A 25 20.21 -14.42 -22.52
CA ASN A 25 20.10 -12.98 -22.23
C ASN A 25 20.21 -12.69 -20.72
N HIS A 26 19.57 -13.51 -19.89
CA HIS A 26 19.66 -13.45 -18.43
C HIS A 26 21.11 -13.61 -17.96
N ASN A 27 21.79 -14.66 -18.42
CA ASN A 27 23.20 -14.91 -18.08
C ASN A 27 24.13 -13.78 -18.54
N ARG A 28 23.82 -13.15 -19.67
CA ARG A 28 24.57 -11.99 -20.19
C ARG A 28 24.40 -10.77 -19.29
N ILE A 29 23.17 -10.41 -18.92
CA ILE A 29 22.88 -9.24 -18.07
C ILE A 29 23.43 -9.43 -16.66
N TRP A 30 23.29 -10.63 -16.09
CA TRP A 30 23.72 -10.91 -14.71
C TRP A 30 25.24 -10.80 -14.51
N ARG A 31 26.04 -11.04 -15.57
CA ARG A 31 27.50 -10.96 -15.51
C ARG A 31 28.07 -9.55 -15.67
N GLN A 32 27.23 -8.57 -16.02
CA GLN A 32 27.66 -7.18 -16.20
C GLN A 32 27.91 -6.48 -14.86
N LEU A 33 28.79 -5.48 -14.89
CA LEU A 33 28.96 -4.50 -13.81
C LEU A 33 27.63 -3.79 -13.54
N LEU A 34 27.36 -3.46 -12.28
CA LEU A 34 26.16 -2.71 -11.93
C LEU A 34 26.05 -1.40 -12.73
N THR A 35 27.15 -0.67 -12.90
CA THR A 35 27.22 0.56 -13.71
C THR A 35 26.67 0.38 -15.14
N LEU A 36 26.96 -0.75 -15.78
CA LEU A 36 26.46 -1.04 -17.13
C LEU A 36 24.98 -1.41 -17.14
N ARG A 37 24.50 -2.05 -16.07
CA ARG A 37 23.09 -2.46 -15.93
C ARG A 37 22.16 -1.29 -15.64
N THR A 38 22.71 -0.20 -15.11
CA THR A 38 21.93 0.95 -14.62
C THR A 38 22.06 2.19 -15.51
N ASN A 39 23.03 2.25 -16.42
CA ASN A 39 23.38 3.47 -17.16
C ASN A 39 22.19 4.15 -17.87
N ASN A 40 21.31 3.37 -18.49
CA ASN A 40 20.16 3.86 -19.26
C ASN A 40 18.91 4.09 -18.40
N ALA A 41 18.98 3.79 -17.10
CA ALA A 41 17.90 3.93 -16.14
C ALA A 41 18.14 5.08 -15.15
N ILE A 42 19.25 5.80 -15.28
CA ILE A 42 19.63 6.88 -14.36
C ILE A 42 19.12 8.22 -14.89
N SER A 43 18.43 8.94 -14.03
CA SER A 43 17.99 10.31 -14.25
C SER A 43 18.63 11.24 -13.24
N LYS A 44 18.95 12.47 -13.68
CA LYS A 44 19.44 13.53 -12.80
C LYS A 44 18.32 14.03 -11.90
N LEU A 45 18.68 14.40 -10.68
CA LEU A 45 17.81 15.08 -9.72
C LEU A 45 18.26 16.53 -9.58
N TYR A 46 17.29 17.43 -9.54
CA TYR A 46 17.54 18.86 -9.41
C TYR A 46 16.91 19.44 -8.15
N ASN A 47 17.53 20.52 -7.66
CA ASN A 47 17.00 21.36 -6.58
C ASN A 47 16.64 20.58 -5.31
N TYR A 48 17.44 19.57 -4.96
CA TYR A 48 17.29 18.75 -3.77
C TYR A 48 15.99 17.94 -3.72
N GLN A 49 15.28 17.81 -4.84
CA GLN A 49 14.02 17.07 -4.93
C GLN A 49 14.27 15.64 -5.42
N LYS A 50 13.54 14.68 -4.82
CA LYS A 50 13.58 13.27 -5.23
C LYS A 50 12.90 13.01 -6.59
N PHE A 51 12.21 14.01 -7.16
CA PHE A 51 11.53 13.96 -8.46
C PHE A 51 11.62 15.32 -9.15
N ASN A 52 11.94 15.34 -10.45
CA ASN A 52 12.02 16.59 -11.22
C ASN A 52 10.62 17.09 -11.57
N LYS A 53 10.26 18.28 -11.06
CA LYS A 53 9.00 18.96 -11.39
C LYS A 53 9.14 20.02 -12.51
N GLY A 54 10.24 20.00 -13.27
CA GLY A 54 10.44 20.91 -14.41
C GLY A 54 10.67 22.39 -14.05
N TYR A 55 11.44 22.66 -12.99
CA TYR A 55 11.75 24.04 -12.58
C TYR A 55 12.83 24.71 -13.44
N VAL A 56 12.77 26.04 -13.54
CA VAL A 56 13.53 26.90 -14.47
C VAL A 56 14.99 27.17 -14.05
N GLN A 57 15.38 26.77 -12.83
CA GLN A 57 16.77 26.78 -12.38
C GLN A 57 17.13 25.37 -11.94
N GLU A 58 18.07 24.71 -12.61
CA GLU A 58 18.37 23.29 -12.42
C GLU A 58 19.75 23.11 -11.79
N ILE A 59 19.86 23.25 -10.46
CA ILE A 59 21.08 22.81 -9.76
C ILE A 59 21.03 21.29 -9.67
N GLU A 60 21.93 20.59 -10.37
CA GLU A 60 22.06 19.14 -10.26
C GLU A 60 22.52 18.81 -8.84
N THR A 61 21.65 18.12 -8.10
CA THR A 61 21.85 17.81 -6.67
C THR A 61 21.99 16.33 -6.42
N GLY A 62 21.70 15.49 -7.42
CA GLY A 62 21.84 14.06 -7.29
C GLY A 62 21.38 13.30 -8.52
N LYS A 63 21.22 11.99 -8.35
CA LYS A 63 20.74 11.06 -9.36
C LYS A 63 19.81 10.04 -8.73
N ALA A 64 18.87 9.55 -9.51
CA ALA A 64 18.05 8.41 -9.14
C ALA A 64 18.04 7.40 -10.27
N ILE A 65 17.87 6.14 -9.89
CA ILE A 65 17.70 5.03 -10.82
C ILE A 65 16.25 4.60 -10.84
N ASP A 66 15.71 4.44 -12.03
CA ASP A 66 14.42 3.80 -12.23
C ASP A 66 14.61 2.27 -12.24
N ILE A 67 14.26 1.62 -11.13
CA ILE A 67 14.44 0.18 -10.97
C ILE A 67 13.61 -0.61 -11.98
N SER A 68 12.49 -0.08 -12.45
CA SER A 68 11.64 -0.74 -13.45
C SER A 68 12.32 -0.90 -14.81
N LYS A 69 13.40 -0.16 -15.08
CA LYS A 69 14.23 -0.28 -16.30
C LYS A 69 15.49 -1.14 -16.11
N CYS A 70 15.63 -1.80 -14.96
CA CYS A 70 16.81 -2.61 -14.61
C CYS A 70 16.45 -4.08 -14.36
N PRO A 71 16.32 -4.90 -15.43
CA PRO A 71 16.03 -6.32 -15.30
C PRO A 71 16.97 -7.03 -14.31
N TYR A 72 16.38 -7.93 -13.53
CA TYR A 72 17.08 -8.77 -12.54
C TYR A 72 17.79 -7.99 -11.41
N LEU A 73 17.50 -6.70 -11.24
CA LEU A 73 17.97 -5.88 -10.14
C LEU A 73 16.85 -5.75 -9.10
N ALA A 74 17.21 -5.85 -7.83
CA ALA A 74 16.34 -5.54 -6.72
C ALA A 74 17.05 -4.64 -5.72
N VAL A 75 16.29 -3.76 -5.08
CA VAL A 75 16.71 -2.93 -3.97
C VAL A 75 15.85 -3.29 -2.78
N VAL A 76 16.49 -3.73 -1.69
CA VAL A 76 15.84 -3.84 -0.39
C VAL A 76 16.09 -2.52 0.32
N ASP A 77 15.03 -1.79 0.63
CA ASP A 77 15.08 -0.52 1.34
C ASP A 77 14.69 -0.74 2.80
N ILE A 78 15.59 -0.39 3.71
CA ILE A 78 15.39 -0.52 5.15
C ILE A 78 15.31 0.88 5.74
N ASP A 79 14.09 1.31 6.03
CA ASP A 79 13.78 2.59 6.64
C ASP A 79 13.81 2.48 8.16
N ILE A 80 14.82 3.08 8.80
CA ILE A 80 14.88 3.14 10.26
C ILE A 80 13.89 4.19 10.75
N ASP A 81 13.21 3.89 11.86
CA ASP A 81 12.19 4.76 12.43
C ASP A 81 12.71 6.18 12.69
N LYS A 82 12.04 7.16 12.10
CA LYS A 82 12.39 8.59 12.18
C LYS A 82 12.15 9.18 13.57
N LYS A 83 11.33 8.54 14.41
CA LYS A 83 11.09 8.94 15.80
C LYS A 83 12.30 8.71 16.70
N LEU A 84 13.23 7.84 16.28
CA LEU A 84 14.47 7.59 17.00
C LEU A 84 15.46 8.75 16.82
N ASP A 85 16.29 8.99 17.82
CA ASP A 85 17.40 9.93 17.70
C ASP A 85 18.53 9.39 16.81
N GLU A 86 19.48 10.26 16.44
CA GLU A 86 20.56 9.88 15.52
C GLU A 86 21.49 8.79 16.09
N GLN A 87 21.69 8.74 17.41
CA GLN A 87 22.53 7.71 18.03
C GLN A 87 21.85 6.33 17.97
N GLN A 88 20.55 6.28 18.27
CA GLN A 88 19.74 5.07 18.17
C GLN A 88 19.65 4.56 16.74
N ARG A 89 19.41 5.46 15.77
CA ARG A 89 19.42 5.10 14.33
C ARG A 89 20.77 4.55 13.91
N LYS A 90 21.86 5.15 14.39
CA LYS A 90 23.23 4.68 14.13
C LYS A 90 23.46 3.27 14.68
N ILE A 91 23.02 2.97 15.90
CA ILE A 91 23.17 1.63 16.50
C ILE A 91 22.48 0.57 15.62
N ILE A 92 21.22 0.80 15.25
CA ILE A 92 20.45 -0.14 14.41
C ILE A 92 21.12 -0.32 13.04
N ARG A 93 21.59 0.78 12.43
CA ARG A 93 22.30 0.75 11.15
C ARG A 93 23.60 -0.06 11.25
N ASP A 94 24.39 0.17 12.29
CA ASP A 94 25.65 -0.53 12.52
C ASP A 94 25.42 -2.03 12.75
N GLU A 95 24.36 -2.41 13.46
CA GLU A 95 23.95 -3.81 13.65
C GLU A 95 23.56 -4.48 12.32
N LEU A 96 22.75 -3.81 11.49
CA LEU A 96 22.37 -4.31 10.16
C LEU A 96 23.60 -4.47 9.25
N LEU A 97 24.49 -3.47 9.24
CA LEU A 97 25.74 -3.54 8.47
C LEU A 97 26.65 -4.65 8.99
N GLN A 98 26.73 -4.86 10.31
CA GLN A 98 27.49 -5.95 10.89
C GLN A 98 26.94 -7.31 10.45
N GLN A 99 25.62 -7.50 10.44
CA GLN A 99 24.99 -8.73 9.95
C GLN A 99 25.32 -8.97 8.47
N LEU A 100 25.20 -7.94 7.62
CA LEU A 100 25.53 -8.04 6.21
C LEU A 100 27.02 -8.36 5.97
N ASN A 101 27.91 -7.68 6.70
CA ASN A 101 29.36 -7.86 6.58
C ASN A 101 29.87 -9.18 7.20
N SER A 102 29.12 -9.77 8.14
CA SER A 102 29.47 -11.08 8.72
C SER A 102 29.49 -12.19 7.68
N ASN A 103 28.66 -12.07 6.64
CA ASN A 103 28.63 -12.99 5.52
C ASN A 103 29.64 -12.55 4.44
N LYS A 104 30.90 -12.98 4.55
CA LYS A 104 31.98 -12.64 3.59
C LYS A 104 31.68 -12.98 2.13
N SER A 105 30.73 -13.90 1.90
CA SER A 105 30.33 -14.32 0.56
C SER A 105 29.17 -13.47 -0.01
N LEU A 106 28.61 -12.55 0.77
CA LEU A 106 27.56 -11.63 0.37
C LEU A 106 28.18 -10.44 -0.38
N LYS A 107 27.86 -10.32 -1.66
CA LYS A 107 28.29 -9.22 -2.54
C LYS A 107 27.07 -8.39 -2.92
N VAL A 108 26.84 -7.29 -2.23
CA VAL A 108 25.69 -6.40 -2.44
C VAL A 108 26.15 -4.96 -2.46
N GLY A 109 25.43 -4.08 -3.17
CA GLY A 109 25.68 -2.64 -3.09
C GLY A 109 25.01 -2.06 -1.86
N LEU A 110 25.75 -1.27 -1.07
CA LEU A 110 25.24 -0.67 0.16
C LEU A 110 25.29 0.85 0.08
N VAL A 111 24.15 1.47 0.37
CA VAL A 111 24.01 2.93 0.41
C VAL A 111 23.26 3.30 1.68
N GLN A 112 23.80 4.22 2.46
CA GLN A 112 23.06 4.83 3.56
C GLN A 112 22.09 5.86 2.98
N THR A 113 20.83 5.81 3.40
CA THR A 113 19.79 6.75 2.93
C THR A 113 19.86 8.08 3.68
N ALA A 114 19.21 9.10 3.13
CA ALA A 114 19.15 10.45 3.71
C ALA A 114 18.75 10.50 5.19
N HIS A 115 17.81 9.65 5.61
CA HIS A 115 17.31 9.57 6.99
C HIS A 115 18.02 8.49 7.82
N GLY A 116 19.13 7.97 7.32
CA GLY A 116 19.95 7.00 8.05
C GLY A 116 19.50 5.55 7.93
N GLY A 117 18.60 5.22 6.99
CA GLY A 117 18.30 3.85 6.59
C GLY A 117 19.38 3.24 5.69
N ILE A 118 19.06 2.11 5.05
CA ILE A 118 19.99 1.39 4.16
C ILE A 118 19.27 0.91 2.89
N HIS A 119 19.77 1.31 1.72
CA HIS A 119 19.47 0.62 0.46
C HIS A 119 20.47 -0.52 0.24
N ILE A 120 19.95 -1.70 -0.08
CA ILE A 120 20.73 -2.90 -0.41
C ILE A 120 20.42 -3.33 -1.85
N TYR A 121 21.37 -3.06 -2.75
CA TYR A 121 21.29 -3.45 -4.14
C TYR A 121 21.74 -4.90 -4.31
N CYS A 122 20.87 -5.74 -4.82
CA CYS A 122 21.07 -7.17 -4.97
C CYS A 122 20.49 -7.69 -6.29
N SER A 123 20.80 -8.95 -6.62
CA SER A 123 20.19 -9.60 -7.78
C SER A 123 18.80 -10.13 -7.41
N MET A 124 17.79 -9.82 -8.21
CA MET A 124 16.48 -10.48 -8.12
C MET A 124 16.59 -11.98 -8.45
N SER A 125 17.63 -12.39 -9.20
CA SER A 125 17.76 -13.75 -9.75
C SER A 125 16.52 -14.16 -10.55
N ASP A 126 16.19 -15.43 -10.58
CA ASP A 126 15.04 -16.05 -11.25
C ASP A 126 13.79 -16.15 -10.35
N TYR A 127 13.79 -15.48 -9.20
CA TYR A 127 12.64 -15.50 -8.30
C TYR A 127 11.46 -14.76 -8.92
N LYS A 128 10.30 -15.42 -9.02
CA LYS A 128 9.02 -14.76 -9.28
C LYS A 128 8.62 -13.98 -8.03
N LEU A 129 8.95 -12.69 -8.01
CA LEU A 129 8.49 -11.77 -6.98
C LEU A 129 7.07 -11.29 -7.32
N ARG A 130 6.27 -10.95 -6.31
CA ARG A 130 4.84 -10.60 -6.49
C ARG A 130 4.60 -9.40 -7.40
N GLN A 131 5.41 -8.35 -7.24
CA GLN A 131 5.22 -7.08 -7.94
C GLN A 131 6.50 -6.24 -7.90
N ASN A 132 6.56 -5.19 -8.73
CA ASN A 132 7.73 -4.29 -8.81
C ASN A 132 8.00 -3.51 -7.52
N SER A 133 6.98 -3.32 -6.67
CA SER A 133 7.05 -2.49 -5.46
C SER A 133 6.34 -3.18 -4.30
N MET A 134 7.09 -3.77 -3.38
CA MET A 134 6.57 -4.45 -2.20
C MET A 134 6.88 -3.60 -0.97
N THR A 135 5.93 -2.76 -0.56
CA THR A 135 6.07 -1.82 0.56
C THR A 135 5.54 -2.42 1.86
N GLY A 136 6.15 -2.06 2.98
CA GLY A 136 5.76 -2.49 4.32
C GLY A 136 5.81 -4.00 4.54
N ILE A 137 6.71 -4.72 3.84
CA ILE A 137 6.83 -6.18 4.02
C ILE A 137 7.22 -6.53 5.45
N ILE A 138 7.98 -5.64 6.09
CA ILE A 138 8.16 -5.59 7.54
C ILE A 138 7.78 -4.18 7.96
N LYS A 139 6.87 -4.05 8.91
CA LYS A 139 6.49 -2.76 9.48
C LYS A 139 7.37 -2.47 10.71
N SER A 140 7.81 -1.22 10.84
CA SER A 140 8.34 -0.76 12.13
C SER A 140 7.22 -0.85 13.16
N LEU A 141 7.44 -1.54 14.27
CA LEU A 141 6.43 -1.73 15.32
C LEU A 141 6.91 -1.01 16.59
N GLU A 142 6.22 0.08 16.93
CA GLU A 142 6.55 0.97 18.05
C GLU A 142 6.42 0.29 19.42
N SER A 143 5.48 -0.66 19.58
CA SER A 143 5.00 -1.14 20.88
C SER A 143 5.60 -2.46 21.38
N ASN A 144 6.55 -3.08 20.66
CA ASN A 144 7.13 -4.36 21.09
C ASN A 144 8.64 -4.22 21.37
N PRO A 145 9.11 -4.51 22.60
CA PRO A 145 10.52 -4.42 22.97
C PRO A 145 11.43 -5.44 22.25
N LEU A 146 10.87 -6.41 21.53
CA LEU A 146 11.58 -7.37 20.67
C LEU A 146 11.45 -7.05 19.16
N ASN A 147 10.80 -5.95 18.76
CA ASN A 147 10.54 -5.64 17.34
C ASN A 147 11.58 -4.74 16.68
N LYS A 148 11.79 -5.03 15.39
CA LYS A 148 12.61 -4.31 14.43
C LYS A 148 12.14 -2.86 14.35
N ARG A 149 12.95 -1.92 14.83
CA ARG A 149 12.73 -0.46 14.76
C ARG A 149 12.98 0.11 13.35
N TYR A 150 12.62 -0.67 12.35
CA TYR A 150 12.81 -0.36 10.95
C TYR A 150 11.71 -1.01 10.12
N GLY A 151 11.27 -0.31 9.08
CA GLY A 151 10.47 -0.86 7.99
C GLY A 151 11.35 -1.50 6.93
N VAL A 152 10.79 -2.41 6.16
CA VAL A 152 11.46 -2.97 4.98
C VAL A 152 10.52 -2.92 3.80
N ASP A 153 11.04 -2.38 2.70
CA ASP A 153 10.44 -2.34 1.38
C ASP A 153 11.36 -3.08 0.38
N VAL A 154 10.79 -3.57 -0.72
CA VAL A 154 11.54 -4.17 -1.82
C VAL A 154 11.07 -3.61 -3.15
N PHE A 155 12.00 -3.07 -3.92
CA PHE A 155 11.79 -2.59 -5.29
C PHE A 155 12.53 -3.50 -6.27
N ALA A 156 11.86 -3.96 -7.32
CA ALA A 156 12.46 -4.85 -8.32
C ALA A 156 11.87 -4.63 -9.71
N CYS A 157 12.61 -5.06 -10.73
CA CYS A 157 12.12 -5.14 -12.10
C CYS A 157 11.51 -6.54 -12.34
N VAL A 158 10.32 -6.78 -11.82
CA VAL A 158 9.54 -8.01 -12.08
C VAL A 158 8.92 -7.95 -13.47
N THR A 159 8.32 -6.81 -13.80
CA THR A 159 7.94 -6.48 -15.17
C THR A 159 8.61 -5.18 -15.62
N PRO A 160 9.35 -5.18 -16.75
CA PRO A 160 9.96 -3.99 -17.29
C PRO A 160 8.94 -2.88 -17.59
N TYR A 161 9.37 -1.63 -17.46
CA TYR A 161 8.59 -0.47 -17.91
C TYR A 161 8.46 -0.45 -19.43
N ASN A 162 7.23 -0.22 -19.92
CA ASN A 162 6.95 -0.05 -21.35
C ASN A 162 6.68 1.44 -21.64
N GLU A 163 7.50 2.04 -22.50
CA GLU A 163 7.36 3.46 -22.86
C GLU A 163 6.12 3.76 -23.70
N GLU A 164 5.66 2.80 -24.51
CA GLU A 164 4.51 2.96 -25.41
C GLU A 164 3.19 2.96 -24.65
N SER A 165 3.00 2.01 -23.72
CA SER A 165 1.78 1.94 -22.92
C SER A 165 1.80 2.86 -21.69
N LYS A 166 2.98 3.40 -21.31
CA LYS A 166 3.19 4.14 -20.05
C LYS A 166 2.65 3.39 -18.82
N GLU A 167 2.55 2.07 -18.90
CA GLU A 167 2.04 1.23 -17.83
C GLU A 167 3.16 0.87 -16.85
N LYS A 168 2.77 0.78 -15.57
CA LYS A 168 3.56 0.44 -14.37
C LYS A 168 4.30 1.60 -13.73
N THR A 169 4.33 1.55 -12.38
CA THR A 169 4.85 2.62 -11.54
C THR A 169 6.36 2.72 -11.66
N LEU A 170 6.85 3.83 -12.21
CA LEU A 170 8.24 4.23 -12.08
C LEU A 170 8.65 4.16 -10.59
N ARG A 171 9.76 3.50 -10.28
CA ARG A 171 10.29 3.41 -8.92
C ARG A 171 11.71 3.95 -8.90
N TRP A 172 11.78 5.23 -8.54
CA TRP A 172 13.00 6.00 -8.47
C TRP A 172 13.67 5.76 -7.13
N VAL A 173 14.80 5.06 -7.16
CA VAL A 173 15.65 4.87 -5.99
C VAL A 173 16.79 5.86 -6.08
N VAL A 174 16.94 6.71 -5.06
CA VAL A 174 18.01 7.73 -5.05
C VAL A 174 19.36 7.04 -4.93
N LEU A 175 20.30 7.47 -5.77
CA LEU A 175 21.66 6.95 -5.84
C LEU A 175 22.57 7.61 -4.79
N PRO A 176 23.69 6.96 -4.41
CA PRO A 176 24.67 7.59 -3.53
C PRO A 176 25.26 8.85 -4.17
N GLU A 177 25.87 9.69 -3.34
CA GLU A 177 26.43 11.01 -3.71
C GLU A 177 25.35 12.04 -4.10
N SER A 178 24.08 11.68 -3.92
CA SER A 178 22.95 12.60 -4.06
C SER A 178 22.67 13.33 -2.75
N THR A 179 22.32 14.61 -2.86
CA THR A 179 21.86 15.46 -1.77
C THR A 179 20.40 15.82 -1.99
N VAL A 180 19.58 15.64 -0.95
CA VAL A 180 18.14 15.91 -0.97
C VAL A 180 17.74 16.76 0.24
N LYS A 181 16.57 17.40 0.18
CA LYS A 181 15.95 18.11 1.30
C LYS A 181 14.56 17.54 1.57
N ASP A 182 14.14 17.56 2.82
CA ASP A 182 12.73 17.31 3.16
C ASP A 182 11.89 18.53 2.75
N LYS A 183 10.60 18.33 2.44
CA LYS A 183 9.71 19.40 1.97
C LYS A 183 9.67 20.61 2.92
N ASP A 184 9.81 20.36 4.21
CA ASP A 184 9.67 21.35 5.28
C ASP A 184 11.00 21.62 6.00
N SER A 185 12.14 21.21 5.42
CA SER A 185 13.45 21.38 6.03
C SER A 185 14.49 21.92 5.06
N ASP A 186 15.23 22.93 5.50
CA ASP A 186 16.40 23.43 4.78
C ASP A 186 17.65 22.55 4.97
N VAL A 187 17.56 21.52 5.80
CA VAL A 187 18.65 20.59 6.07
C VAL A 187 18.90 19.72 4.84
N GLU A 188 20.13 19.81 4.33
CA GLU A 188 20.62 18.94 3.28
C GLU A 188 20.98 17.56 3.84
N LEU A 189 20.39 16.53 3.26
CA LEU A 189 20.60 15.14 3.62
C LEU A 189 21.27 14.41 2.46
N GLN A 190 22.28 13.59 2.76
CA GLN A 190 23.10 12.93 1.75
C GLN A 190 22.87 11.41 1.73
N TYR A 191 22.90 10.85 0.53
CA TYR A 191 23.00 9.41 0.33
C TYR A 191 24.48 9.01 0.26
N ILE A 192 24.92 8.13 1.14
CA ILE A 192 26.36 7.81 1.29
C ILE A 192 26.65 6.42 0.74
N ASN A 193 27.65 6.33 -0.14
CA ASN A 193 28.15 5.04 -0.65
C ASN A 193 28.93 4.31 0.45
N LEU A 194 28.46 3.14 0.88
CA LEU A 194 29.07 2.43 2.01
C LEU A 194 30.14 1.42 1.58
N ASN A 195 30.13 0.94 0.32
CA ASN A 195 31.03 -0.15 -0.08
C ASN A 195 31.49 -0.13 -1.55
N LYS A 196 31.56 1.05 -2.18
CA LYS A 196 31.96 1.22 -3.58
C LYS A 196 31.07 0.40 -4.52
N ILE A 197 29.76 0.59 -4.38
CA ILE A 197 28.69 -0.13 -5.09
C ILE A 197 28.95 -0.36 -6.59
N TRP A 198 29.51 0.63 -7.28
CA TRP A 198 29.75 0.61 -8.73
C TRP A 198 30.79 -0.43 -9.19
N ASN A 199 31.66 -0.88 -8.29
CA ASN A 199 32.73 -1.85 -8.60
C ASN A 199 32.29 -3.30 -8.39
N ILE A 200 31.05 -3.53 -7.95
CA ILE A 200 30.57 -4.87 -7.62
C ILE A 200 30.12 -5.58 -8.89
N THR A 201 30.71 -6.73 -9.15
CA THR A 201 30.27 -7.70 -10.16
C THR A 201 29.54 -8.85 -9.49
N LYS A 202 28.57 -9.45 -10.20
CA LYS A 202 27.80 -10.61 -9.72
C LYS A 202 27.18 -10.40 -8.33
N LEU A 203 26.21 -9.48 -8.27
CA LEU A 203 25.44 -9.24 -7.05
C LEU A 203 24.85 -10.55 -6.51
N SER A 204 24.93 -10.73 -5.20
CA SER A 204 24.26 -11.81 -4.50
C SER A 204 22.75 -11.70 -4.63
N SER A 205 22.07 -12.84 -4.60
CA SER A 205 20.61 -12.89 -4.73
C SER A 205 19.90 -12.26 -3.54
N ILE A 206 18.70 -11.75 -3.78
CA ILE A 206 17.79 -11.24 -2.75
C ILE A 206 17.51 -12.30 -1.67
N LYS A 207 17.42 -13.59 -2.06
CA LYS A 207 17.33 -14.71 -1.12
C LYS A 207 18.48 -14.72 -0.12
N LYS A 208 19.71 -14.51 -0.58
CA LYS A 208 20.89 -14.50 0.30
C LYS A 208 20.90 -13.30 1.24
N VAL A 209 20.38 -12.16 0.79
CA VAL A 209 20.18 -10.96 1.63
C VAL A 209 19.17 -11.27 2.74
N PHE A 210 17.99 -11.78 2.37
CA PHE A 210 16.93 -12.15 3.32
C PHE A 210 17.41 -13.19 4.33
N GLN A 211 18.13 -14.22 3.88
CA GLN A 211 18.73 -15.21 4.79
C GLN A 211 19.73 -14.59 5.76
N THR A 212 20.57 -13.66 5.29
CA THR A 212 21.58 -12.99 6.13
C THR A 212 20.94 -12.09 7.18
N LEU A 213 19.86 -11.38 6.81
CA LEU A 213 19.10 -10.49 7.70
C LEU A 213 17.98 -11.21 8.48
N LYS A 214 17.82 -12.52 8.28
CA LYS A 214 16.74 -13.34 8.85
C LYS A 214 15.34 -12.77 8.55
N PHE A 215 15.12 -12.40 7.29
CA PHE A 215 13.81 -11.99 6.76
C PHE A 215 13.13 -13.18 6.08
N ASP A 216 11.80 -13.23 6.16
CA ASP A 216 11.02 -14.28 5.51
C ASP A 216 10.85 -13.97 4.00
N MET A 217 11.37 -14.86 3.16
CA MET A 217 11.23 -14.76 1.70
C MET A 217 9.79 -14.91 1.22
N ASN A 218 8.94 -15.60 1.99
CA ASN A 218 7.52 -15.75 1.65
C ASN A 218 6.77 -14.42 1.69
N LEU A 219 7.38 -13.33 2.17
CA LEU A 219 6.78 -12.00 2.13
C LEU A 219 6.87 -11.35 0.74
N ILE A 220 7.73 -11.86 -0.15
CA ILE A 220 7.99 -11.25 -1.46
C ILE A 220 7.77 -12.19 -2.65
N LEU A 221 7.66 -13.50 -2.42
CA LEU A 221 7.47 -14.49 -3.47
C LEU A 221 6.02 -14.54 -3.95
N ASP A 222 5.85 -14.60 -5.27
CA ASP A 222 4.58 -14.91 -5.91
C ASP A 222 4.31 -16.41 -5.71
N ILE A 223 3.54 -16.71 -4.67
CA ILE A 223 3.12 -18.07 -4.36
C ILE A 223 1.77 -18.22 -5.04
N ASP A 224 1.73 -19.00 -6.14
CA ASP A 224 0.46 -19.52 -6.68
C ASP A 224 -0.36 -20.02 -5.48
N LYS A 225 -1.52 -19.43 -5.21
CA LYS A 225 -2.42 -19.87 -4.14
C LYS A 225 -3.07 -21.24 -4.42
N SER A 226 -2.40 -22.11 -5.17
CA SER A 226 -2.67 -23.53 -5.28
C SER A 226 -1.48 -24.31 -4.74
N LYS A 227 -1.65 -24.85 -3.52
CA LYS A 227 -0.70 -25.65 -2.71
C LYS A 227 0.09 -24.88 -1.65
N VAL A 228 -0.62 -24.24 -0.72
CA VAL A 228 -0.15 -24.23 0.67
C VAL A 228 -0.70 -25.48 1.34
N THR A 229 0.19 -26.42 1.64
CA THR A 229 -0.07 -27.60 2.46
C THR A 229 -0.60 -27.15 3.83
N GLN A 230 -1.89 -27.33 4.07
CA GLN A 230 -2.46 -27.30 5.41
C GLN A 230 -2.22 -28.65 6.08
N LEU A 231 -1.71 -28.65 7.31
CA LEU A 231 -1.97 -29.74 8.28
C LEU A 231 -3.25 -29.40 9.07
N PRO A 232 -3.97 -30.41 9.61
CA PRO A 232 -5.34 -30.69 9.18
C PRO A 232 -6.41 -30.26 10.19
N ALA A 233 -7.59 -29.86 9.68
CA ALA A 233 -8.89 -30.19 10.29
C ALA A 233 -10.06 -30.01 9.29
N LEU A 234 -10.63 -31.17 8.91
CA LEU A 234 -12.01 -31.49 8.53
C LEU A 234 -12.79 -30.76 7.39
N VAL A 235 -12.92 -31.51 6.28
CA VAL A 235 -14.15 -31.89 5.53
C VAL A 235 -15.13 -30.80 5.05
N MET A 236 -15.13 -30.49 3.75
CA MET A 236 -16.10 -31.02 2.76
C MET A 236 -15.61 -30.75 1.32
N GLN A 237 -15.77 -31.76 0.47
CA GLN A 237 -15.60 -31.76 -0.99
C GLN A 237 -16.67 -30.92 -1.68
N GLU A 238 -16.32 -30.28 -2.80
CA GLU A 238 -16.84 -30.70 -4.12
C GLU A 238 -16.07 -30.06 -5.30
N SER A 239 -16.26 -30.64 -6.47
CA SER A 239 -15.28 -30.91 -7.53
C SER A 239 -15.28 -29.97 -8.74
N SER A 240 -14.08 -29.78 -9.29
CA SER A 240 -13.62 -29.60 -10.68
C SER A 240 -14.61 -29.32 -11.85
N GLN A 241 -14.30 -28.33 -12.72
CA GLN A 241 -13.70 -28.51 -14.07
C GLN A 241 -13.69 -27.22 -14.96
N GLN A 242 -12.50 -26.97 -15.56
CA GLN A 242 -12.17 -26.59 -16.97
C GLN A 242 -12.51 -25.22 -17.64
N ILE A 243 -11.40 -24.48 -17.90
CA ILE A 243 -10.86 -23.75 -19.09
C ILE A 243 -11.65 -22.66 -19.87
N THR A 244 -10.86 -21.63 -20.23
CA THR A 244 -10.83 -20.68 -21.38
C THR A 244 -11.65 -19.39 -21.30
N ASN A 245 -10.99 -18.23 -21.22
CA ASN A 245 -10.61 -17.45 -22.41
C ASN A 245 -9.83 -16.18 -22.02
N ASP A 246 -8.92 -15.79 -22.90
CA ASP A 246 -8.24 -14.50 -22.94
C ASP A 246 -9.26 -13.36 -23.02
N GLN A 247 -9.18 -12.40 -22.10
CA GLN A 247 -9.47 -10.99 -22.35
C GLN A 247 -8.95 -10.15 -21.17
N GLU A 248 -8.38 -9.00 -21.52
CA GLU A 248 -7.90 -7.90 -20.67
C GLU A 248 -8.64 -7.76 -19.33
N ILE A 249 -7.95 -8.01 -18.21
CA ILE A 249 -8.31 -7.43 -16.91
C ILE A 249 -7.15 -6.52 -16.51
N ILE A 250 -7.27 -5.26 -16.90
CA ILE A 250 -6.52 -4.16 -16.30
C ILE A 250 -6.79 -4.24 -14.80
N ASP A 251 -5.73 -4.36 -14.01
CA ASP A 251 -5.77 -4.80 -12.63
C ASP A 251 -6.39 -3.72 -11.72
N GLU A 252 -7.72 -3.69 -11.69
CA GLU A 252 -8.57 -2.90 -10.79
C GLU A 252 -8.17 -3.13 -9.31
N PHE A 253 -7.51 -4.25 -9.02
CA PHE A 253 -6.98 -4.59 -7.70
C PHE A 253 -5.75 -3.78 -7.28
N GLU A 254 -4.83 -3.42 -8.20
CA GLU A 254 -3.60 -2.71 -7.84
C GLU A 254 -3.90 -1.24 -7.46
N ILE A 255 -4.85 -0.61 -8.15
CA ILE A 255 -5.38 0.73 -7.79
C ILE A 255 -6.17 0.67 -6.48
N LYS A 256 -7.01 -0.36 -6.29
CA LYS A 256 -7.78 -0.55 -5.04
C LYS A 256 -6.86 -0.75 -3.83
N TYR A 257 -5.77 -1.49 -3.98
CA TYR A 257 -4.87 -1.82 -2.87
C TYR A 257 -4.07 -0.60 -2.41
N VAL A 258 -3.50 0.16 -3.35
CA VAL A 258 -2.76 1.41 -3.07
C VAL A 258 -3.68 2.49 -2.49
N GLN A 259 -4.90 2.62 -3.02
CA GLN A 259 -5.89 3.56 -2.46
C GLN A 259 -6.36 3.15 -1.07
N ARG A 260 -6.64 1.87 -0.80
CA ARG A 260 -7.01 1.38 0.55
C ARG A 260 -5.91 1.67 1.57
N GLU A 261 -4.65 1.41 1.23
CA GLU A 261 -3.53 1.62 2.16
C GLU A 261 -3.33 3.12 2.48
N GLN A 262 -3.58 4.03 1.52
CA GLN A 262 -3.55 5.49 1.78
C GLN A 262 -4.74 5.97 2.63
N ILE A 263 -5.95 5.47 2.37
CA ILE A 263 -7.16 5.81 3.13
C ILE A 263 -7.04 5.34 4.59
N GLU A 264 -6.54 4.12 4.81
CA GLU A 264 -6.33 3.58 6.16
C GLU A 264 -5.18 4.28 6.92
N LYS A 265 -4.15 4.78 6.21
CA LYS A 265 -3.06 5.58 6.80
C LYS A 265 -3.47 7.03 7.11
N SER A 266 -4.39 7.63 6.37
CA SER A 266 -4.82 9.03 6.60
C SER A 266 -5.80 9.17 7.77
N TYR A 267 -6.56 8.12 8.08
CA TYR A 267 -7.48 8.05 9.21
C TYR A 267 -7.02 6.92 10.16
N ASP A 268 -5.88 7.12 10.81
CA ASP A 268 -5.37 6.20 11.83
C ASP A 268 -6.35 6.16 13.01
N ILE A 269 -7.10 5.06 13.14
CA ILE A 269 -8.07 4.84 14.23
C ILE A 269 -7.34 4.36 15.51
N SER A 270 -6.01 4.22 15.51
CA SER A 270 -5.25 3.72 16.66
C SER A 270 -5.05 4.71 17.81
N GLN A 271 -5.43 5.98 17.66
CA GLN A 271 -5.37 6.98 18.73
C GLN A 271 -6.64 6.98 19.59
N THR A 272 -6.58 6.20 20.68
CA THR A 272 -7.07 6.53 22.03
C THR A 272 -8.57 6.76 22.31
N ASP A 273 -9.50 6.33 21.46
CA ASP A 273 -10.91 6.15 21.88
C ASP A 273 -11.40 4.74 21.54
N SER A 274 -12.17 4.15 22.45
CA SER A 274 -12.75 2.81 22.29
C SER A 274 -13.51 2.72 20.98
N LYS A 275 -13.07 1.83 20.08
CA LYS A 275 -13.76 1.46 18.85
C LYS A 275 -15.26 1.25 19.15
N ILE A 276 -16.11 2.13 18.61
CA ILE A 276 -17.56 2.14 18.90
C ILE A 276 -18.23 0.98 18.16
N ASP A 277 -19.16 0.28 18.78
CA ASP A 277 -19.88 -0.77 18.05
C ASP A 277 -20.68 -0.21 16.86
N MET A 278 -20.48 -0.80 15.68
CA MET A 278 -21.07 -0.32 14.42
C MET A 278 -22.45 -0.93 14.23
N THR A 279 -23.41 -0.48 15.02
CA THR A 279 -24.84 -0.83 14.87
C THR A 279 -25.54 0.07 13.85
N GLN A 280 -26.75 -0.30 13.42
CA GLN A 280 -27.59 0.54 12.55
C GLN A 280 -27.75 1.97 13.13
N GLN A 281 -27.99 2.07 14.44
CA GLN A 281 -28.14 3.36 15.13
C GLN A 281 -26.85 4.18 15.12
N THR A 282 -25.69 3.55 15.36
CA THR A 282 -24.39 4.22 15.24
C THR A 282 -24.17 4.75 13.81
N CYS A 283 -24.53 3.96 12.79
CA CYS A 283 -24.41 4.38 11.40
C CYS A 283 -25.28 5.60 11.09
N VAL A 284 -26.53 5.62 11.56
CA VAL A 284 -27.43 6.78 11.44
C VAL A 284 -26.79 8.02 12.08
N LEU A 285 -26.31 7.90 13.32
CA LEU A 285 -25.68 9.02 14.04
C LEU A 285 -24.46 9.57 13.29
N LEU A 286 -23.61 8.70 12.75
CA LEU A 286 -22.44 9.11 11.98
C LEU A 286 -22.81 9.77 10.66
N CYS A 287 -23.76 9.22 9.90
CA CYS A 287 -24.23 9.82 8.65
C CYS A 287 -24.84 11.20 8.86
N ASN A 288 -25.55 11.42 9.97
CA ASN A 288 -26.11 12.73 10.32
C ASN A 288 -25.01 13.75 10.66
N GLY A 289 -23.91 13.30 11.25
CA GLY A 289 -22.73 14.13 11.52
C GLY A 289 -22.03 14.66 10.27
N LEU A 290 -22.37 14.12 9.08
CA LEU A 290 -21.83 14.62 7.83
C LEU A 290 -22.35 16.01 7.46
N LYS A 291 -23.48 16.49 8.01
CA LYS A 291 -24.12 17.76 7.66
C LYS A 291 -23.15 18.96 7.80
N GLY A 292 -23.13 19.82 6.78
CA GLY A 292 -22.38 21.07 6.75
C GLY A 292 -20.89 20.94 6.47
N LEU A 293 -20.39 19.75 6.12
CA LEU A 293 -18.97 19.52 5.86
C LEU A 293 -18.55 20.02 4.46
N GLU A 294 -17.31 20.48 4.36
CA GLU A 294 -16.69 20.82 3.07
C GLU A 294 -16.12 19.55 2.42
N ILE A 295 -16.59 19.23 1.21
CA ILE A 295 -16.25 17.98 0.51
C ILE A 295 -15.70 18.28 -0.88
N HIS A 296 -14.59 17.62 -1.19
CA HIS A 296 -13.78 17.84 -2.37
C HIS A 296 -13.90 16.65 -3.34
N ASN A 297 -13.68 16.93 -4.62
CA ASN A 297 -13.45 15.89 -5.61
C ASN A 297 -12.09 15.22 -5.37
N ASP A 298 -11.83 14.11 -6.06
CA ASP A 298 -10.57 13.39 -5.96
C ASP A 298 -9.45 14.10 -6.73
N ALA A 299 -8.77 15.08 -6.11
CA ALA A 299 -7.48 15.61 -6.59
C ALA A 299 -6.71 16.43 -5.52
N GLN A 300 -5.36 16.34 -5.59
CA GLN A 300 -4.28 17.04 -4.85
C GLN A 300 -4.00 16.65 -3.38
N GLU A 301 -2.76 16.18 -3.15
CA GLU A 301 -2.13 15.84 -1.85
C GLU A 301 -1.72 17.06 -0.99
N LEU A 302 -2.41 18.20 -1.08
CA LEU A 302 -1.89 19.45 -0.49
C LEU A 302 -2.63 19.93 0.76
N LYS A 303 -3.79 19.35 1.13
CA LYS A 303 -4.54 19.72 2.35
C LYS A 303 -5.28 18.51 2.94
N LYS A 304 -5.48 18.54 4.27
CA LYS A 304 -6.26 17.53 5.01
C LYS A 304 -7.76 17.77 4.72
N GLU A 305 -8.26 17.28 3.58
CA GLU A 305 -9.64 17.48 3.08
C GLU A 305 -10.44 16.17 3.01
N ILE A 306 -11.78 16.26 3.07
CA ILE A 306 -12.67 15.11 2.83
C ILE A 306 -12.86 14.94 1.32
N THR A 307 -12.46 13.80 0.76
CA THR A 307 -12.62 13.48 -0.66
C THR A 307 -13.69 12.42 -0.90
N PHE A 308 -14.29 12.40 -2.10
CA PHE A 308 -15.25 11.36 -2.48
C PHE A 308 -14.67 9.95 -2.39
N LEU A 309 -13.39 9.77 -2.73
CA LEU A 309 -12.69 8.49 -2.63
C LEU A 309 -12.84 7.86 -1.24
N VAL A 310 -12.58 8.63 -0.18
CA VAL A 310 -12.63 8.12 1.19
C VAL A 310 -14.09 8.01 1.64
N LEU A 311 -14.87 9.07 1.41
CA LEU A 311 -16.22 9.20 1.92
C LEU A 311 -17.14 8.12 1.31
N PHE A 312 -17.15 7.96 -0.01
CA PHE A 312 -18.07 7.04 -0.70
C PHE A 312 -17.75 5.58 -0.37
N LYS A 313 -16.46 5.21 -0.31
CA LYS A 313 -16.05 3.85 0.10
C LYS A 313 -16.44 3.53 1.54
N SER A 314 -16.41 4.53 2.44
CA SER A 314 -16.83 4.35 3.83
C SER A 314 -18.35 4.18 3.95
N ILE A 315 -19.13 4.96 3.19
CA ILE A 315 -20.59 4.83 3.15
C ILE A 315 -21.01 3.49 2.56
N ASN A 316 -20.44 3.10 1.43
CA ASN A 316 -20.75 1.82 0.79
C ASN A 316 -20.46 0.63 1.72
N SER A 317 -19.46 0.74 2.60
CA SER A 317 -19.16 -0.33 3.56
C SER A 317 -20.22 -0.53 4.64
N LEU A 318 -21.11 0.44 4.85
CA LEU A 318 -22.20 0.35 5.82
C LEU A 318 -23.26 -0.70 5.42
N ILE A 319 -23.34 -1.08 4.13
CA ILE A 319 -24.25 -2.14 3.66
C ILE A 319 -23.98 -3.51 4.31
N LYS A 320 -22.80 -3.67 4.95
CA LYS A 320 -22.42 -4.87 5.69
C LYS A 320 -22.91 -4.87 7.14
N ILE A 321 -23.54 -3.79 7.60
CA ILE A 321 -24.06 -3.66 8.96
C ILE A 321 -25.52 -4.13 8.97
N ASP A 322 -25.85 -4.99 9.93
CA ASP A 322 -27.20 -5.51 10.08
C ASP A 322 -28.21 -4.36 10.23
N GLY A 323 -29.27 -4.39 9.43
CA GLY A 323 -30.32 -3.38 9.38
C GLY A 323 -30.08 -2.22 8.41
N ILE A 324 -28.96 -2.19 7.68
CA ILE A 324 -28.72 -1.22 6.61
C ILE A 324 -29.01 -1.85 5.25
N ASP A 325 -29.80 -1.18 4.43
CA ASP A 325 -30.15 -1.60 3.06
C ASP A 325 -29.70 -0.57 2.00
N GLU A 326 -29.91 -0.89 0.73
CA GLU A 326 -29.53 -0.02 -0.38
C GLU A 326 -30.31 1.30 -0.39
N GLU A 327 -31.55 1.30 0.12
CA GLU A 327 -32.37 2.51 0.23
C GLU A 327 -31.73 3.52 1.18
N PHE A 328 -31.29 3.05 2.35
CA PHE A 328 -30.53 3.86 3.31
C PHE A 328 -29.25 4.43 2.68
N ILE A 329 -28.46 3.61 1.98
CA ILE A 329 -27.22 4.08 1.33
C ILE A 329 -27.54 5.18 0.31
N ASN A 330 -28.58 5.00 -0.49
CA ASN A 330 -29.02 5.97 -1.49
C ASN A 330 -29.48 7.29 -0.86
N ASP A 331 -30.21 7.23 0.24
CA ASP A 331 -30.62 8.40 1.01
C ASP A 331 -29.41 9.16 1.58
N VAL A 332 -28.41 8.47 2.12
CA VAL A 332 -27.15 9.08 2.59
C VAL A 332 -26.45 9.84 1.46
N TYR A 333 -26.37 9.26 0.25
CA TYR A 333 -25.83 9.96 -0.91
C TYR A 333 -26.61 11.24 -1.26
N GLN A 334 -27.95 11.21 -1.17
CA GLN A 334 -28.75 12.42 -1.40
C GLN A 334 -28.49 13.47 -0.35
N ARG A 335 -28.41 13.10 0.93
CA ARG A 335 -28.07 14.03 2.01
C ARG A 335 -26.68 14.64 1.82
N ILE A 336 -25.70 13.86 1.37
CA ILE A 336 -24.36 14.41 1.08
C ILE A 336 -24.41 15.45 -0.03
N ARG A 337 -25.27 15.24 -1.04
CA ARG A 337 -25.42 16.19 -2.14
C ARG A 337 -26.12 17.48 -1.70
N THR A 338 -27.10 17.40 -0.80
CA THR A 338 -27.99 18.52 -0.47
C THR A 338 -27.63 19.26 0.81
N MET A 339 -26.95 18.60 1.76
CA MET A 339 -26.70 19.12 3.11
C MET A 339 -25.23 19.49 3.37
N ASN A 340 -24.37 19.44 2.34
CA ASN A 340 -22.93 19.71 2.46
C ASN A 340 -22.41 20.76 1.49
N ASN A 341 -21.27 21.34 1.86
CA ASN A 341 -20.57 22.35 1.08
C ASN A 341 -19.65 21.65 0.07
N LEU A 342 -20.25 21.12 -1.00
CA LEU A 342 -19.49 20.54 -2.11
C LEU A 342 -18.74 21.64 -2.88
N THR A 343 -17.45 21.44 -3.12
CA THR A 343 -16.68 22.29 -4.05
C THR A 343 -17.26 22.23 -5.48
N GLU A 344 -16.96 23.21 -6.33
CA GLU A 344 -17.52 23.26 -7.69
C GLU A 344 -17.14 22.02 -8.51
N SER A 345 -15.90 21.54 -8.36
CA SER A 345 -15.46 20.28 -8.96
C SER A 345 -16.20 19.07 -8.36
N ALA A 346 -16.42 19.04 -7.04
CA ALA A 346 -17.17 17.98 -6.38
C ALA A 346 -18.62 17.89 -6.89
N LYS A 347 -19.29 19.03 -7.06
CA LYS A 347 -20.65 19.08 -7.63
C LYS A 347 -20.71 18.49 -9.04
N GLN A 348 -19.76 18.88 -9.89
CA GLN A 348 -19.70 18.43 -11.29
C GLN A 348 -19.43 16.93 -11.43
N HIS A 349 -18.69 16.34 -10.50
CA HIS A 349 -18.26 14.94 -10.59
C HIS A 349 -19.00 13.98 -9.65
N PHE A 350 -19.95 14.45 -8.83
CA PHE A 350 -20.63 13.66 -7.81
C PHE A 350 -21.18 12.33 -8.34
N ASP A 351 -22.01 12.38 -9.39
CA ASP A 351 -22.66 11.19 -9.93
C ASP A 351 -21.66 10.23 -10.61
N SER A 352 -20.69 10.78 -11.34
CA SER A 352 -19.63 9.96 -11.96
C SER A 352 -18.74 9.25 -10.94
N GLN A 353 -18.48 9.89 -9.79
CA GLN A 353 -17.64 9.35 -8.73
C GLN A 353 -18.41 8.35 -7.87
N ARG A 354 -19.71 8.56 -7.65
CA ARG A 354 -20.59 7.59 -7.00
C ARG A 354 -20.65 6.30 -7.82
N GLU A 355 -20.84 6.42 -9.13
CA GLU A 355 -20.86 5.27 -10.03
C GLU A 355 -19.51 4.55 -10.05
N ARG A 356 -18.40 5.30 -10.14
CA ARG A 356 -17.03 4.76 -10.10
C ARG A 356 -16.78 3.91 -8.86
N TYR A 357 -17.26 4.35 -7.69
CA TYR A 357 -16.99 3.68 -6.41
C TYR A 357 -18.11 2.74 -5.94
N LYS A 358 -19.17 2.51 -6.72
CA LYS A 358 -20.36 1.76 -6.27
C LYS A 358 -20.07 0.37 -5.67
N ASN A 359 -19.06 -0.32 -6.21
CA ASN A 359 -18.65 -1.67 -5.77
C ASN A 359 -17.42 -1.65 -4.85
N GLU A 360 -16.99 -0.46 -4.44
CA GLU A 360 -15.82 -0.26 -3.61
C GLU A 360 -16.20 0.02 -2.16
N MET A 361 -15.50 -0.66 -1.26
CA MET A 361 -15.71 -0.55 0.18
C MET A 361 -14.35 -0.42 0.89
N THR A 362 -14.37 0.28 2.03
CA THR A 362 -13.27 0.33 2.99
C THR A 362 -13.75 -0.15 4.36
N ASN A 363 -12.96 0.10 5.41
CA ASN A 363 -13.34 -0.13 6.79
C ASN A 363 -14.43 0.88 7.22
N PRO A 364 -15.61 0.44 7.71
CA PRO A 364 -16.71 1.36 8.09
C PRO A 364 -16.35 2.33 9.21
N TYR A 365 -15.36 1.99 10.03
CA TYR A 365 -14.83 2.86 11.09
C TYR A 365 -14.10 4.10 10.57
N ILE A 366 -13.79 4.16 9.26
CA ILE A 366 -13.27 5.37 8.63
C ILE A 366 -14.30 6.50 8.71
N LEU A 367 -15.60 6.19 8.61
CA LEU A 367 -16.66 7.19 8.77
C LEU A 367 -16.65 7.80 10.17
N GLN A 368 -16.42 6.99 11.21
CA GLN A 368 -16.21 7.48 12.58
C GLN A 368 -15.04 8.46 12.64
N GLY A 369 -13.92 8.14 11.99
CA GLY A 369 -12.76 9.01 11.89
C GLY A 369 -13.05 10.34 11.19
N ILE A 370 -13.83 10.32 10.10
CA ILE A 370 -14.27 11.54 9.39
C ILE A 370 -15.07 12.44 10.33
N ILE A 371 -16.08 11.90 11.01
CA ILE A 371 -16.93 12.71 11.90
C ILE A 371 -16.14 13.25 13.09
N ARG A 372 -15.26 12.45 13.68
CA ARG A 372 -14.37 12.88 14.78
C ARG A 372 -13.48 14.05 14.36
N ASP A 373 -12.86 13.97 13.19
CA ASP A 373 -11.85 14.93 12.75
C ASP A 373 -12.47 16.23 12.17
N TYR A 374 -13.60 16.12 11.49
CA TYR A 374 -14.21 17.24 10.74
C TYR A 374 -15.50 17.78 11.35
N ASN A 375 -16.12 17.03 12.28
CA ASN A 375 -17.25 17.51 13.08
C ASN A 375 -17.08 17.13 14.58
N PRO A 376 -15.98 17.57 15.22
CA PRO A 376 -15.61 17.12 16.57
C PRO A 376 -16.66 17.46 17.64
N THR A 377 -17.37 18.59 17.49
CA THR A 377 -18.43 19.00 18.42
C THR A 377 -19.61 18.03 18.36
N TYR A 378 -20.13 17.75 17.15
CA TYR A 378 -21.21 16.78 16.98
C TYR A 378 -20.79 15.37 17.43
N TYR A 379 -19.57 14.96 17.09
CA TYR A 379 -19.02 13.67 17.51
C TYR A 379 -19.04 13.52 19.04
N LYS A 380 -18.55 14.52 19.76
CA LYS A 380 -18.50 14.48 21.23
C LYS A 380 -19.88 14.63 21.87
N ASP A 381 -20.70 15.57 21.39
CA ASP A 381 -21.93 15.96 22.06
C ASP A 381 -23.16 15.13 21.66
N VAL A 382 -23.13 14.49 20.50
CA VAL A 382 -24.24 13.67 20.01
C VAL A 382 -23.84 12.21 19.95
N VAL A 383 -22.79 11.87 19.21
CA VAL A 383 -22.41 10.46 18.98
C VAL A 383 -21.98 9.80 20.29
N MET A 384 -20.99 10.35 21.00
CA MET A 384 -20.50 9.75 22.25
C MET A 384 -21.56 9.77 23.36
N LYS A 385 -22.30 10.86 23.53
CA LYS A 385 -23.34 10.96 24.57
C LYS A 385 -24.51 10.00 24.36
N GLN A 386 -24.94 9.75 23.12
CA GLN A 386 -26.02 8.79 22.84
C GLN A 386 -25.57 7.36 23.12
N LEU A 387 -24.30 7.03 22.83
CA LEU A 387 -23.74 5.69 23.09
C LEU A 387 -23.62 5.40 24.60
N ASP A 388 -23.30 6.42 25.40
CA ASP A 388 -23.26 6.30 26.86
C ASP A 388 -24.66 6.14 27.49
N LYS A 389 -25.73 6.62 26.84
CA LYS A 389 -27.12 6.37 27.28
C LYS A 389 -27.54 4.93 27.02
N THR A 390 -27.29 4.38 25.82
CA THR A 390 -27.61 2.98 25.48
C THR A 390 -26.91 1.97 26.39
N LYS A 391 -25.66 2.22 26.81
CA LYS A 391 -24.95 1.37 27.79
C LYS A 391 -25.57 1.37 29.19
N ASN A 392 -26.32 2.42 29.55
CA ASN A 392 -27.00 2.51 30.83
C ASN A 392 -28.42 1.92 30.78
N ASP A 393 -29.08 1.93 29.62
CA ASP A 393 -30.42 1.38 29.42
C ASP A 393 -30.44 -0.15 29.23
N ASP A 394 -29.31 -0.78 28.86
CA ASP A 394 -29.16 -2.26 28.84
C ASP A 394 -29.35 -2.91 30.24
N ASN A 395 -29.50 -2.13 31.32
CA ASN A 395 -29.83 -2.59 32.67
C ASN A 395 -31.33 -2.54 33.02
N ILE A 396 -32.23 -2.16 32.10
CA ILE A 396 -33.69 -2.20 32.34
C ILE A 396 -34.37 -3.02 31.24
N SER A 397 -34.66 -4.27 31.60
CA SER A 397 -35.48 -5.20 30.84
C SER A 397 -36.88 -4.66 30.54
N ASP A 398 -37.41 -5.09 29.40
CA ASP A 398 -38.81 -5.05 28.98
C ASP A 398 -39.43 -3.67 28.69
N ARG A 399 -39.48 -3.32 27.40
CA ARG A 399 -40.76 -3.05 26.70
C ARG A 399 -40.70 -3.45 25.23
N THR A 400 -41.47 -4.47 24.90
CA THR A 400 -41.88 -4.81 23.54
C THR A 400 -42.74 -3.70 22.94
N SER A 401 -42.34 -3.17 21.78
CA SER A 401 -43.27 -2.58 20.82
C SER A 401 -42.70 -2.70 19.41
N SER A 402 -43.26 -3.66 18.67
CA SER A 402 -43.20 -3.74 17.21
C SER A 402 -43.63 -2.40 16.60
N MET A 403 -42.82 -1.86 15.70
CA MET A 403 -43.25 -0.96 14.62
C MET A 403 -42.15 -0.86 13.55
N ASN A 404 -42.43 -1.47 12.39
CA ASN A 404 -41.67 -1.30 11.15
C ASN A 404 -41.95 0.09 10.55
N ASP A 405 -41.49 1.15 11.21
CA ASP A 405 -41.56 2.52 10.71
C ASP A 405 -40.12 3.07 10.60
N PRO A 406 -39.66 3.61 9.45
CA PRO A 406 -38.29 4.10 9.30
C PRO A 406 -37.96 5.32 10.16
N PHE A 407 -38.91 5.85 10.93
CA PHE A 407 -38.73 6.98 11.83
C PHE A 407 -38.32 6.53 13.23
N THR A 408 -37.01 6.39 13.45
CA THR A 408 -36.49 6.16 14.80
C THR A 408 -36.46 7.46 15.62
N LEU A 409 -36.57 7.37 16.95
CA LEU A 409 -36.48 8.47 17.92
C LEU A 409 -35.30 9.45 17.69
N VAL A 410 -34.25 8.99 17.00
CA VAL A 410 -33.07 9.77 16.61
C VAL A 410 -33.45 10.96 15.70
N ASP A 411 -34.45 10.80 14.83
CA ASP A 411 -34.92 11.88 13.94
C ASP A 411 -35.66 12.99 14.72
N ILE A 412 -36.31 12.64 15.83
CA ILE A 412 -37.07 13.60 16.66
C ILE A 412 -36.11 14.44 17.50
N GLU A 413 -35.12 13.82 18.17
CA GLU A 413 -34.11 14.56 18.94
C GLU A 413 -33.21 15.42 18.03
N MET A 414 -32.95 14.99 16.80
CA MET A 414 -32.20 15.79 15.82
C MET A 414 -32.99 16.98 15.26
N LYS A 415 -34.29 16.85 15.02
CA LYS A 415 -35.15 17.99 14.64
C LYS A 415 -35.17 19.07 15.73
N ILE A 416 -35.08 18.66 16.99
CA ILE A 416 -34.95 19.55 18.15
C ILE A 416 -33.56 20.20 18.19
N TYR A 417 -32.48 19.46 17.91
CA TYR A 417 -31.12 20.01 17.86
C TYR A 417 -30.91 21.00 16.71
N ASN A 418 -31.57 20.78 15.57
CA ASN A 418 -31.47 21.62 14.37
C ASN A 418 -32.36 22.88 14.40
N GLN A 419 -33.14 23.14 15.46
CA GLN A 419 -34.15 24.20 15.52
C GLN A 419 -35.13 24.16 14.31
N GLU A 420 -35.50 22.97 13.84
CA GLU A 420 -36.39 22.80 12.68
C GLU A 420 -37.89 22.74 13.08
N TYR A 421 -38.25 23.28 14.25
CA TYR A 421 -39.64 23.63 14.58
C TYR A 421 -39.78 25.16 14.62
N GLU A 422 -39.83 25.74 13.42
CA GLU A 422 -40.82 26.74 12.97
C GLU A 422 -40.72 26.93 11.45
#